data_AF-A0A484ZG59-F1
#
_entry.id   AF-A0A484ZG59-F1
#
_cell.length_a   1.000
_cell.length_b   1.000
_cell.length_c   1.000
_cell.angle_alpha   90.00
_cell.angle_beta   90.00
_cell.angle_gamma   90.00
#
_symmetry.space_group_name_H-M   'P 1'
#
loop_
_entity.id
_entity.type
_entity.pdbx_description
1 polymer ?
#
loop_
_entity_poly.entity_id
_entity_poly.type
_entity_poly.pdbx_seq_one_letter_code
_entity_poly.pdbx_strand_id
1 'polypeptide(L)'
;MHRQDIDTNPANYEPNSINDNWPRETPPGPKRGGFESYQERVDGAKIRERSPSFGEYYAHPRLFWNSQTPIEQQHIIGGFSFELSKVVRTYIRERVVDQLAHIDIQLAQSVADNLGITLTDEQRHAAPPKDVNGIRKDPSLSLYAVPGGSIKGRVVGILLNDKTRASDLLAIMTALKAKGVHAKLLYSRMGEVTADDGSVLPIAATFAGAPSLTVDAVIVPCGDIASLLGNGDANYYLLEAYKHLKPIAFAGDARQFKPLLKVADQGEEGIVEGDSVDDAFMTQLFDLLAAHRVWSRSSKTAQIPA
;
A
#
# COMPACT_ATOMS: atom_id res chain seq x y z
N MET A 1 -33.98 26.15 -10.44
CA MET A 1 -34.22 27.53 -9.96
C MET A 1 -32.86 28.20 -9.80
N HIS A 2 -32.74 29.51 -10.07
CA HIS A 2 -31.46 30.27 -10.24
C HIS A 2 -30.91 30.25 -11.68
N ARG A 3 -31.78 30.53 -12.68
CA ARG A 3 -31.34 30.78 -14.07
C ARG A 3 -30.56 32.10 -14.10
N GLN A 4 -29.31 32.03 -14.55
CA GLN A 4 -28.38 33.17 -14.61
C GLN A 4 -28.39 33.84 -16.00
N ASP A 5 -28.45 33.04 -17.06
CA ASP A 5 -28.46 33.57 -18.42
C ASP A 5 -29.86 34.06 -18.80
N ILE A 6 -29.92 35.24 -19.42
CA ILE A 6 -31.14 35.80 -20.02
C ILE A 6 -31.12 35.45 -21.50
N ASP A 7 -31.84 34.39 -21.88
CA ASP A 7 -32.03 34.02 -23.28
C ASP A 7 -32.80 35.12 -24.01
N THR A 8 -32.22 35.69 -25.07
CA THR A 8 -32.85 36.74 -25.89
C THR A 8 -33.59 36.19 -27.12
N ASN A 9 -33.59 34.87 -27.28
CA ASN A 9 -34.21 34.19 -28.43
C ASN A 9 -35.73 34.40 -28.40
N PRO A 10 -36.36 34.90 -29.49
CA PRO A 10 -37.81 34.99 -29.60
C PRO A 10 -38.52 33.63 -29.48
N ALA A 11 -37.81 32.55 -29.81
CA ALA A 11 -38.29 31.17 -29.67
C ALA A 11 -37.67 30.49 -28.45
N ASN A 12 -38.49 29.74 -27.72
CA ASN A 12 -38.06 28.79 -26.69
C ASN A 12 -38.43 27.34 -27.05
N TYR A 13 -38.62 27.07 -28.35
CA TYR A 13 -39.05 25.80 -28.91
C TYR A 13 -38.45 25.57 -30.31
N GLU A 14 -38.52 24.32 -30.78
CA GLU A 14 -37.96 23.83 -32.04
C GLU A 14 -38.92 22.76 -32.62
N PRO A 15 -39.23 22.71 -33.94
CA PRO A 15 -38.85 23.67 -34.99
C PRO A 15 -39.55 25.02 -34.88
N ASN A 16 -38.85 26.13 -35.19
CA ASN A 16 -39.38 27.50 -35.16
C ASN A 16 -39.00 28.35 -36.39
N SER A 17 -39.94 29.15 -36.90
CA SER A 17 -39.68 30.10 -37.99
C SER A 17 -39.32 31.51 -37.52
N ILE A 18 -39.74 31.90 -36.30
CA ILE A 18 -39.58 33.26 -35.77
C ILE A 18 -38.14 33.64 -35.42
N ASN A 19 -37.23 32.66 -35.35
CA ASN A 19 -35.78 32.85 -35.24
C ASN A 19 -34.98 31.99 -36.23
N ASP A 20 -35.53 31.72 -37.43
CA ASP A 20 -34.90 30.93 -38.50
C ASP A 20 -34.31 29.58 -38.01
N ASN A 21 -35.02 28.95 -37.07
CA ASN A 21 -34.69 27.67 -36.47
C ASN A 21 -33.35 27.65 -35.69
N TRP A 22 -32.84 28.82 -35.25
CA TRP A 22 -31.63 28.90 -34.44
C TRP A 22 -31.93 28.75 -32.93
N PRO A 23 -31.07 28.03 -32.18
CA PRO A 23 -29.93 27.25 -32.64
C PRO A 23 -30.32 25.95 -33.37
N ARG A 24 -29.57 25.58 -34.42
CA ARG A 24 -29.87 24.41 -35.27
C ARG A 24 -29.19 23.13 -34.79
N GLU A 25 -29.83 22.00 -35.09
CA GLU A 25 -29.21 20.68 -34.99
C GLU A 25 -27.99 20.59 -35.92
N THR A 26 -26.98 19.82 -35.51
CA THR A 26 -25.77 19.58 -36.31
C THR A 26 -25.71 18.11 -36.71
N PRO A 27 -25.56 17.77 -38.00
CA PRO A 27 -25.35 16.39 -38.42
C PRO A 27 -24.12 15.76 -37.74
N PRO A 28 -24.11 14.43 -37.49
CA PRO A 28 -22.91 13.76 -37.01
C PRO A 28 -21.77 13.88 -38.04
N GLY A 29 -20.53 13.94 -37.56
CA GLY A 29 -19.37 14.11 -38.41
C GLY A 29 -18.05 13.88 -37.66
N PRO A 30 -16.92 13.70 -38.37
CA PRO A 30 -15.65 13.30 -37.75
C PRO A 30 -15.12 14.30 -36.71
N LYS A 31 -15.45 15.58 -36.88
CA LYS A 31 -15.09 16.68 -35.99
C LYS A 31 -16.23 17.70 -36.05
N ARG A 32 -16.57 18.31 -34.90
CA ARG A 32 -17.64 19.35 -34.80
C ARG A 32 -19.03 18.88 -35.29
N GLY A 33 -19.30 17.57 -35.31
CA GLY A 33 -20.62 17.02 -35.58
C GLY A 33 -21.51 16.99 -34.33
N GLY A 34 -22.82 16.79 -34.53
CA GLY A 34 -23.74 16.50 -33.44
C GLY A 34 -23.52 15.11 -32.84
N PHE A 35 -24.07 14.89 -31.66
CA PHE A 35 -24.05 13.58 -31.00
C PHE A 35 -25.04 12.64 -31.69
N GLU A 36 -24.57 11.47 -32.09
CA GLU A 36 -25.41 10.36 -32.53
C GLU A 36 -24.99 9.12 -31.74
N SER A 37 -25.95 8.42 -31.14
CA SER A 37 -25.68 7.15 -30.47
C SER A 37 -25.26 6.09 -31.49
N TYR A 38 -24.30 5.24 -31.11
CA TYR A 38 -24.00 4.05 -31.89
C TYR A 38 -25.29 3.21 -32.05
N GLN A 39 -25.60 2.85 -33.30
CA GLN A 39 -26.81 2.12 -33.64
C GLN A 39 -26.67 0.62 -33.31
N GLU A 40 -26.51 0.33 -32.02
CA GLU A 40 -26.42 -1.02 -31.49
C GLU A 40 -27.71 -1.80 -31.78
N ARG A 41 -27.57 -3.02 -32.31
CA ARG A 41 -28.71 -3.90 -32.52
C ARG A 41 -29.18 -4.44 -31.17
N VAL A 42 -30.36 -4.00 -30.74
CA VAL A 42 -31.05 -4.53 -29.56
C VAL A 42 -32.15 -5.49 -30.01
N ASP A 43 -32.08 -6.74 -29.55
CA ASP A 43 -33.09 -7.77 -29.82
C ASP A 43 -33.38 -8.54 -28.53
N GLY A 44 -34.65 -8.58 -28.12
CA GLY A 44 -35.05 -9.20 -26.86
C GLY A 44 -36.41 -8.73 -26.35
N ALA A 45 -36.95 -9.44 -25.36
CA ALA A 45 -38.21 -9.10 -24.70
C ALA A 45 -37.98 -8.13 -23.52
N LYS A 46 -39.02 -7.37 -23.15
CA LYS A 46 -39.00 -6.52 -21.95
C LYS A 46 -39.15 -7.39 -20.69
N ILE A 47 -38.02 -7.78 -20.10
CA ILE A 47 -37.97 -8.69 -18.95
C ILE A 47 -37.15 -8.11 -17.79
N ARG A 48 -37.35 -8.66 -16.59
CA ARG A 48 -36.45 -8.48 -15.44
C ARG A 48 -35.76 -9.81 -15.17
N GLU A 49 -34.73 -10.10 -15.95
CA GLU A 49 -33.97 -11.35 -15.89
C GLU A 49 -32.47 -11.05 -15.91
N ARG A 50 -31.69 -11.81 -15.14
CA ARG A 50 -30.23 -11.74 -15.21
C ARG A 50 -29.78 -12.63 -16.35
N SER A 51 -28.96 -12.11 -17.26
CA SER A 51 -28.38 -12.92 -18.33
C SER A 51 -27.69 -14.16 -17.74
N PRO A 52 -27.99 -15.39 -18.21
CA PRO A 52 -27.33 -16.61 -17.75
C PRO A 52 -25.81 -16.57 -17.90
N SER A 53 -25.28 -15.80 -18.85
CA SER A 53 -23.83 -15.62 -19.02
C SER A 53 -23.14 -14.95 -17.83
N PHE A 54 -23.89 -14.34 -16.91
CA PHE A 54 -23.38 -13.74 -15.68
C PHE A 54 -23.41 -14.73 -14.50
N GLY A 55 -23.90 -15.96 -14.71
CA GLY A 55 -24.10 -16.99 -13.68
C GLY A 55 -22.84 -17.76 -13.26
N GLU A 56 -21.66 -17.13 -13.35
CA GLU A 56 -20.37 -17.68 -12.93
C GLU A 56 -19.74 -16.72 -11.92
N TYR A 57 -19.24 -17.24 -10.80
CA TYR A 57 -18.92 -16.42 -9.62
C TYR A 57 -17.53 -16.69 -9.01
N TYR A 58 -16.82 -17.75 -9.43
CA TYR A 58 -15.67 -18.27 -8.70
C TYR A 58 -14.39 -18.34 -9.54
N ALA A 59 -14.47 -18.45 -10.87
CA ALA A 59 -13.31 -18.55 -11.74
C ALA A 59 -12.42 -17.29 -11.67
N HIS A 60 -13.04 -16.10 -11.68
CA HIS A 60 -12.30 -14.83 -11.59
C HIS A 60 -11.66 -14.62 -10.20
N PRO A 61 -12.35 -14.86 -9.07
CA PRO A 61 -11.69 -14.87 -7.75
C PRO A 61 -10.53 -15.87 -7.65
N ARG A 62 -10.66 -17.07 -8.24
CA ARG A 62 -9.58 -18.06 -8.26
C ARG A 62 -8.39 -17.60 -9.09
N LEU A 63 -8.65 -17.03 -10.27
CA LEU A 63 -7.61 -16.42 -11.11
C LEU A 63 -6.85 -15.34 -10.33
N PHE A 64 -7.57 -14.44 -9.63
CA PHE A 64 -6.96 -13.41 -8.80
C PHE A 64 -6.09 -14.03 -7.70
N TRP A 65 -6.64 -14.94 -6.89
CA TRP A 65 -5.94 -15.63 -5.80
C TRP A 65 -4.64 -16.31 -6.26
N ASN A 66 -4.70 -17.07 -7.37
CA ASN A 66 -3.55 -17.79 -7.93
C ASN A 66 -2.47 -16.87 -8.50
N SER A 67 -2.82 -15.62 -8.77
CA SER A 67 -1.91 -14.61 -9.31
C SER A 67 -1.11 -13.89 -8.23
N GLN A 68 -1.54 -13.99 -6.97
CA GLN A 68 -0.92 -13.31 -5.84
C GLN A 68 0.38 -14.01 -5.40
N THR A 69 1.34 -13.23 -4.93
CA THR A 69 2.53 -13.76 -4.25
C THR A 69 2.14 -14.41 -2.91
N PRO A 70 2.97 -15.29 -2.33
CA PRO A 70 2.66 -15.91 -1.05
C PRO A 70 2.36 -14.91 0.08
N ILE A 71 3.03 -13.74 0.10
CA ILE A 71 2.79 -12.72 1.12
C ILE A 71 1.46 -11.98 0.89
N GLU A 72 1.09 -11.71 -0.37
CA GLU A 72 -0.22 -11.15 -0.71
C GLU A 72 -1.35 -12.13 -0.36
N GLN A 73 -1.15 -13.43 -0.61
CA GLN A 73 -2.07 -14.47 -0.19
C GLN A 73 -2.26 -14.51 1.34
N GLN A 74 -1.17 -14.41 2.10
CA GLN A 74 -1.25 -14.30 3.57
C GLN A 74 -2.00 -13.04 4.03
N HIS A 75 -1.79 -11.90 3.36
CA HIS A 75 -2.54 -10.69 3.66
C HIS A 75 -4.03 -10.80 3.33
N ILE A 76 -4.40 -11.47 2.23
CA ILE A 76 -5.80 -11.76 1.88
C ILE A 76 -6.45 -12.64 2.95
N ILE A 77 -5.77 -13.72 3.36
CA ILE A 77 -6.23 -14.58 4.47
C ILE A 77 -6.43 -13.74 5.73
N GLY A 78 -5.42 -12.94 6.12
CA GLY A 78 -5.48 -12.06 7.27
C GLY A 78 -6.64 -11.06 7.21
N GLY A 79 -6.91 -10.50 6.02
CA GLY A 79 -8.04 -9.61 5.77
C GLY A 79 -9.39 -10.28 6.01
N PHE A 80 -9.62 -11.44 5.37
CA PHE A 80 -10.85 -12.22 5.60
C PHE A 80 -11.01 -12.61 7.06
N SER A 81 -9.97 -13.15 7.70
CA SER A 81 -10.02 -13.56 9.10
C SER A 81 -10.31 -12.38 10.04
N PHE A 82 -9.67 -11.23 9.83
CA PHE A 82 -9.89 -10.03 10.63
C PHE A 82 -11.32 -9.50 10.48
N GLU A 83 -11.81 -9.35 9.25
CA GLU A 83 -13.17 -8.85 9.01
C GLU A 83 -14.24 -9.82 9.54
N LEU A 84 -14.09 -11.13 9.28
CA LEU A 84 -15.05 -12.13 9.75
C LEU A 84 -15.03 -12.30 11.28
N SER A 85 -13.89 -12.07 11.94
CA SER A 85 -13.81 -12.10 13.41
C SER A 85 -14.75 -11.07 14.06
N LYS A 86 -15.04 -9.97 13.36
CA LYS A 86 -15.94 -8.89 13.82
C LYS A 86 -17.42 -9.18 13.53
N VAL A 87 -17.74 -10.20 12.74
CA VAL A 87 -19.13 -10.59 12.44
C VAL A 87 -19.68 -11.39 13.60
N VAL A 88 -20.57 -10.83 14.41
CA VAL A 88 -21.06 -11.48 15.65
C VAL A 88 -21.77 -12.82 15.38
N ARG A 89 -22.51 -12.94 14.28
CA ARG A 89 -23.31 -14.15 13.97
C ARG A 89 -22.42 -15.20 13.30
N THR A 90 -22.12 -16.28 14.01
CA THR A 90 -21.16 -17.33 13.58
C THR A 90 -21.53 -17.98 12.26
N TYR A 91 -22.81 -18.31 12.05
CA TYR A 91 -23.29 -18.91 10.80
C TYR A 91 -23.02 -18.06 9.55
N ILE A 92 -22.83 -16.74 9.70
CA ILE A 92 -22.44 -15.89 8.57
C ILE A 92 -20.97 -16.16 8.22
N ARG A 93 -20.10 -16.30 9.21
CA ARG A 93 -18.67 -16.63 9.00
C ARG A 93 -18.54 -17.98 8.31
N GLU A 94 -19.28 -18.98 8.79
CA GLU A 94 -19.33 -20.33 8.22
C GLU A 94 -19.77 -20.30 6.75
N ARG A 95 -20.83 -19.54 6.43
CA ARG A 95 -21.30 -19.37 5.04
C ARG A 95 -20.28 -18.66 4.15
N VAL A 96 -19.55 -17.67 4.65
CA VAL A 96 -18.50 -17.02 3.85
C VAL A 96 -17.34 -17.99 3.61
N VAL A 97 -16.90 -18.73 4.64
CA VAL A 97 -15.87 -19.77 4.50
C VAL A 97 -16.30 -20.86 3.50
N ASP A 98 -17.57 -21.25 3.51
CA ASP A 98 -18.14 -22.15 2.51
C ASP A 98 -18.00 -21.59 1.09
N GLN A 99 -18.29 -20.30 0.88
CA GLN A 99 -18.06 -19.65 -0.42
C GLN A 99 -16.58 -19.62 -0.82
N LEU A 100 -15.66 -19.44 0.14
CA LEU A 100 -14.22 -19.51 -0.13
C LEU A 100 -13.80 -20.90 -0.59
N ALA A 101 -14.42 -21.98 -0.09
CA ALA A 101 -14.12 -23.34 -0.51
C ALA A 101 -14.48 -23.59 -1.99
N HIS A 102 -15.43 -22.84 -2.54
CA HIS A 102 -15.75 -22.85 -3.97
C HIS A 102 -14.74 -22.07 -4.82
N ILE A 103 -13.86 -21.26 -4.21
CA ILE A 103 -12.80 -20.50 -4.90
C ILE A 103 -11.49 -21.28 -4.84
N ASP A 104 -11.01 -21.55 -3.63
CA ASP A 104 -9.77 -22.29 -3.37
C ASP A 104 -9.75 -22.89 -1.95
N ILE A 105 -9.41 -24.18 -1.86
CA ILE A 105 -9.44 -24.92 -0.59
C ILE A 105 -8.38 -24.43 0.39
N GLN A 106 -7.18 -24.03 -0.08
CA GLN A 106 -6.14 -23.55 0.80
C GLN A 106 -6.53 -22.19 1.41
N LEU A 107 -7.11 -21.29 0.60
CA LEU A 107 -7.68 -20.03 1.09
C LEU A 107 -8.76 -20.30 2.15
N ALA A 108 -9.73 -21.16 1.84
CA ALA A 108 -10.83 -21.48 2.74
C ALA A 108 -10.34 -22.09 4.06
N GLN A 109 -9.44 -23.07 4.01
CA GLN A 109 -8.89 -23.73 5.18
C GLN A 109 -8.10 -22.75 6.06
N SER A 110 -7.24 -21.91 5.46
CA SER A 110 -6.45 -20.94 6.23
C SER A 110 -7.33 -19.91 6.95
N VAL A 111 -8.40 -19.45 6.30
CA VAL A 111 -9.37 -18.54 6.94
C VAL A 111 -10.17 -19.27 8.02
N ALA A 112 -10.58 -20.51 7.77
CA ALA A 112 -11.32 -21.34 8.72
C ALA A 112 -10.51 -21.61 10.00
N ASP A 113 -9.23 -21.96 9.87
CA ASP A 113 -8.32 -22.21 11.00
C ASP A 113 -8.23 -20.98 11.92
N ASN A 114 -8.08 -19.78 11.34
CA ASN A 114 -8.04 -18.53 12.10
C ASN A 114 -9.37 -18.20 12.81
N LEU A 115 -10.49 -18.74 12.34
CA LEU A 115 -11.82 -18.52 12.90
C LEU A 115 -12.29 -19.68 13.80
N GLY A 116 -11.49 -20.74 13.94
CA GLY A 116 -11.86 -21.95 14.68
C GLY A 116 -12.99 -22.75 14.00
N ILE A 117 -13.09 -22.69 12.68
CA ILE A 117 -14.08 -23.40 11.87
C ILE A 117 -13.43 -24.64 11.26
N THR A 118 -14.09 -25.79 11.34
CA THR A 118 -13.66 -27.02 10.67
C THR A 118 -14.45 -27.19 9.38
N LEU A 119 -13.75 -27.24 8.23
CA LEU A 119 -14.39 -27.57 6.97
C LEU A 119 -14.97 -28.99 7.02
N THR A 120 -16.07 -29.24 6.32
CA THR A 120 -16.60 -30.59 6.12
C THR A 120 -15.78 -31.36 5.08
N ASP A 121 -15.94 -32.68 5.02
CA ASP A 121 -15.32 -33.48 3.94
C ASP A 121 -15.82 -33.04 2.56
N GLU A 122 -17.11 -32.71 2.44
CA GLU A 122 -17.68 -32.21 1.19
C GLU A 122 -17.00 -30.92 0.73
N GLN A 123 -16.85 -29.94 1.63
CA GLN A 123 -16.18 -28.68 1.33
C GLN A 123 -14.71 -28.87 0.93
N ARG A 124 -13.98 -29.76 1.62
CA ARG A 124 -12.57 -30.06 1.28
C ARG A 124 -12.38 -30.67 -0.11
N HIS A 125 -13.40 -31.33 -0.64
CA HIS A 125 -13.37 -31.99 -1.95
C HIS A 125 -14.19 -31.23 -3.00
N ALA A 126 -14.59 -29.98 -2.73
CA ALA A 126 -15.27 -29.15 -3.70
C ALA A 126 -14.41 -28.97 -4.96
N ALA A 127 -15.00 -29.22 -6.13
CA ALA A 127 -14.30 -29.07 -7.39
C ALA A 127 -13.95 -27.58 -7.62
N PRO A 128 -12.69 -27.25 -7.95
CA PRO A 128 -12.33 -25.87 -8.25
C PRO A 128 -13.04 -25.40 -9.53
N PRO A 129 -13.31 -24.09 -9.67
CA PRO A 129 -13.85 -23.52 -10.89
C PRO A 129 -12.86 -23.67 -12.05
N LYS A 130 -13.39 -23.59 -13.28
CA LYS A 130 -12.59 -23.66 -14.51
C LYS A 130 -11.64 -22.47 -14.62
N ASP A 131 -10.52 -22.69 -15.31
CA ASP A 131 -9.60 -21.62 -15.69
C ASP A 131 -10.29 -20.61 -16.62
N VAL A 132 -9.99 -19.32 -16.44
CA VAL A 132 -10.54 -18.24 -17.28
C VAL A 132 -9.84 -18.30 -18.62
N ASN A 133 -10.51 -18.83 -19.65
CA ASN A 133 -9.95 -18.99 -20.99
C ASN A 133 -8.61 -19.77 -21.00
N GLY A 134 -8.43 -20.73 -20.08
CA GLY A 134 -7.19 -21.51 -19.94
C GLY A 134 -6.07 -20.82 -19.15
N ILE A 135 -6.33 -19.62 -18.60
CA ILE A 135 -5.39 -18.85 -17.79
C ILE A 135 -5.57 -19.23 -16.32
N ARG A 136 -4.50 -19.74 -15.71
CA ARG A 136 -4.46 -20.16 -14.29
C ARG A 136 -4.02 -19.06 -13.34
N LYS A 137 -3.15 -18.17 -13.82
CA LYS A 137 -2.61 -17.01 -13.12
C LYS A 137 -2.18 -15.96 -14.13
N ASP A 138 -2.26 -14.70 -13.74
CA ASP A 138 -1.81 -13.54 -14.50
C ASP A 138 -1.02 -12.61 -13.55
N PRO A 139 0.31 -12.53 -13.66
CA PRO A 139 1.13 -11.70 -12.78
C PRO A 139 0.75 -10.21 -12.75
N SER A 140 0.02 -9.70 -13.75
CA SER A 140 -0.47 -8.31 -13.76
C SER A 140 -1.53 -8.04 -12.67
N LEU A 141 -2.13 -9.09 -12.11
CA LEU A 141 -3.11 -8.99 -11.03
C LEU A 141 -2.46 -8.94 -9.63
N SER A 142 -1.14 -9.11 -9.53
CA SER A 142 -0.38 -8.94 -8.30
C SER A 142 0.29 -7.58 -8.27
N LEU A 143 0.36 -6.97 -7.08
CA LEU A 143 1.06 -5.70 -6.88
C LEU A 143 2.59 -5.88 -6.90
N TYR A 144 3.08 -7.05 -6.50
CA TYR A 144 4.50 -7.26 -6.20
C TYR A 144 5.16 -8.39 -6.98
N ALA A 145 4.41 -9.20 -7.74
CA ALA A 145 4.98 -10.29 -8.54
C ALA A 145 5.87 -9.77 -9.68
N VAL A 146 5.53 -8.61 -10.25
CA VAL A 146 6.34 -7.92 -11.26
C VAL A 146 6.84 -6.62 -10.64
N PRO A 147 8.14 -6.52 -10.29
CA PRO A 147 8.71 -5.30 -9.74
C PRO A 147 8.51 -4.13 -10.71
N GLY A 148 8.12 -2.97 -10.17
CA GLY A 148 7.90 -1.76 -10.95
C GLY A 148 7.82 -0.52 -10.07
N GLY A 149 7.88 0.65 -10.70
CA GLY A 149 7.76 1.95 -10.02
C GLY A 149 9.09 2.64 -9.72
N SER A 150 9.03 3.68 -8.90
CA SER A 150 10.16 4.54 -8.53
C SER A 150 10.11 4.87 -7.04
N ILE A 151 11.27 5.13 -6.45
CA ILE A 151 11.38 5.63 -5.07
C ILE A 151 11.12 7.15 -4.98
N LYS A 152 11.05 7.87 -6.10
CA LYS A 152 10.78 9.31 -6.12
C LYS A 152 9.43 9.62 -5.48
N GLY A 153 9.41 10.58 -4.55
CA GLY A 153 8.23 10.99 -3.79
C GLY A 153 8.02 10.22 -2.48
N ARG A 154 8.77 9.14 -2.23
CA ARG A 154 8.79 8.45 -0.93
C ARG A 154 9.40 9.34 0.16
N VAL A 155 9.13 9.02 1.42
CA VAL A 155 9.58 9.78 2.58
C VAL A 155 10.35 8.90 3.55
N VAL A 156 11.50 9.36 4.04
CA VAL A 156 12.31 8.68 5.05
C VAL A 156 12.29 9.47 6.36
N GLY A 157 12.04 8.78 7.48
CA GLY A 157 12.18 9.35 8.81
C GLY A 157 13.63 9.26 9.27
N ILE A 158 14.22 10.39 9.66
CA ILE A 158 15.59 10.47 10.20
C ILE A 158 15.50 10.81 11.68
N LEU A 159 15.91 9.87 12.54
CA LEU A 159 15.81 10.03 14.00
C LEU A 159 17.06 10.75 14.49
N LEU A 160 16.92 12.05 14.77
CA LEU A 160 18.02 12.88 15.26
C LEU A 160 18.32 12.58 16.72
N ASN A 161 19.54 12.91 17.14
CA ASN A 161 19.99 12.96 18.53
C ASN A 161 20.62 14.33 18.86
N ASP A 162 20.85 14.62 20.14
CA ASP A 162 21.34 15.92 20.62
C ASP A 162 22.67 16.37 20.00
N LYS A 163 23.50 15.43 19.52
CA LYS A 163 24.78 15.69 18.84
C LYS A 163 24.91 14.80 17.61
N THR A 164 23.96 14.94 16.69
CA THR A 164 23.92 14.13 15.47
C THR A 164 25.21 14.34 14.68
N ARG A 165 25.82 13.26 14.18
CA ARG A 165 27.01 13.35 13.33
C ARG A 165 26.67 14.02 12.00
N ALA A 166 27.17 15.24 11.79
CA ALA A 166 26.81 16.08 10.65
C ALA A 166 27.18 15.44 9.31
N SER A 167 28.30 14.72 9.26
CA SER A 167 28.76 14.04 8.03
C SER A 167 27.78 12.95 7.57
N ASP A 168 27.19 12.18 8.49
CA ASP A 168 26.14 11.20 8.14
C ASP A 168 24.92 11.90 7.57
N LEU A 169 24.45 12.92 8.28
CA LEU A 169 23.22 13.62 7.89
C LEU A 169 23.37 14.28 6.52
N LEU A 170 24.53 14.89 6.24
CA LEU A 170 24.84 15.48 4.94
C LEU A 170 24.81 14.42 3.83
N ALA A 171 25.43 13.26 4.04
CA ALA A 171 25.43 12.16 3.08
C ALA A 171 24.00 11.64 2.83
N ILE A 172 23.22 11.39 3.89
CA ILE A 172 21.82 10.96 3.81
C ILE A 172 20.99 11.96 2.99
N MET A 173 21.00 13.23 3.39
CA MET A 173 20.17 14.27 2.76
C MET A 173 20.54 14.49 1.29
N THR A 174 21.82 14.44 0.96
CA THR A 174 22.32 14.58 -0.42
C THR A 174 21.85 13.41 -1.30
N ALA A 175 22.03 12.18 -0.82
CA ALA A 175 21.64 10.98 -1.55
C ALA A 175 20.12 10.89 -1.73
N LEU A 176 19.32 11.19 -0.69
CA LEU A 176 17.86 11.21 -0.78
C LEU A 176 17.38 12.25 -1.81
N LYS A 177 17.93 13.47 -1.76
CA LYS A 177 17.59 14.54 -2.72
C LYS A 177 17.90 14.14 -4.15
N ALA A 178 19.04 13.48 -4.40
CA ALA A 178 19.43 13.03 -5.74
C ALA A 178 18.45 11.99 -6.34
N LYS A 179 17.77 11.20 -5.50
CA LYS A 179 16.73 10.24 -5.92
C LYS A 179 15.31 10.82 -5.85
N GLY A 180 15.15 12.08 -5.41
CA GLY A 180 13.84 12.70 -5.21
C GLY A 180 13.04 12.06 -4.07
N VAL A 181 13.73 11.52 -3.06
CA VAL A 181 13.16 10.99 -1.82
C VAL A 181 13.18 12.12 -0.78
N HIS A 182 12.08 12.30 -0.06
CA HIS A 182 11.95 13.33 0.97
C HIS A 182 12.44 12.82 2.32
N ALA A 183 12.90 13.73 3.18
CA ALA A 183 13.32 13.42 4.54
C ALA A 183 12.47 14.19 5.55
N LYS A 184 12.16 13.55 6.68
CA LYS A 184 11.61 14.20 7.88
C LYS A 184 12.62 14.07 9.02
N LEU A 185 13.10 15.19 9.52
CA LEU A 185 13.98 15.25 10.68
C LEU A 185 13.13 15.14 11.95
N LEU A 186 13.29 14.05 12.70
CA LEU A 186 12.43 13.71 13.84
C LEU A 186 13.23 13.75 15.14
N TYR A 187 12.60 14.25 16.20
CA TYR A 187 13.24 14.34 17.51
C TYR A 187 12.27 14.13 18.69
N SER A 188 12.76 14.19 19.93
CA SER A 188 11.95 14.07 21.15
C SER A 188 11.10 15.32 21.45
N ARG A 189 11.47 16.48 20.87
CA ARG A 189 10.77 17.77 21.00
C ARG A 189 10.86 18.58 19.72
N MET A 190 10.03 19.62 19.57
CA MET A 190 10.12 20.59 18.47
C MET A 190 11.29 21.58 18.66
N GLY A 191 11.46 22.47 17.68
CA GLY A 191 12.50 23.50 17.67
C GLY A 191 13.70 23.05 16.86
N GLU A 192 14.89 23.21 17.43
CA GLU A 192 16.16 22.92 16.77
C GLU A 192 17.05 22.03 17.67
N VAL A 193 17.96 21.29 17.03
CA VAL A 193 19.11 20.61 17.64
C VAL A 193 20.39 21.03 16.91
N THR A 194 21.54 20.90 17.58
CA THR A 194 22.84 21.28 17.01
C THR A 194 23.66 20.02 16.74
N ALA A 195 24.10 19.85 15.49
CA ALA A 195 24.98 18.74 15.11
C ALA A 195 26.39 18.89 15.72
N ASP A 196 27.22 17.86 15.59
CA ASP A 196 28.59 17.84 16.12
C ASP A 196 29.54 18.89 15.50
N ASP A 197 29.23 19.38 14.29
CA ASP A 197 29.95 20.46 13.61
C ASP A 197 29.41 21.87 13.89
N GLY A 198 28.37 21.99 14.73
CA GLY A 198 27.70 23.26 15.04
C GLY A 198 26.52 23.61 14.12
N SER A 199 26.20 22.79 13.11
CA SER A 199 25.05 23.01 12.24
C SER A 199 23.73 22.96 13.02
N VAL A 200 22.85 23.92 12.78
CA VAL A 200 21.52 23.98 13.41
C VAL A 200 20.51 23.24 12.53
N LEU A 201 19.85 22.24 13.10
CA LEU A 201 18.91 21.35 12.41
C LEU A 201 17.48 21.64 12.86
N PRO A 202 16.60 22.16 11.97
CA PRO A 202 15.21 22.38 12.30
C PRO A 202 14.44 21.05 12.33
N ILE A 203 13.68 20.85 13.40
CA ILE A 203 12.95 19.60 13.65
C ILE A 203 11.59 19.70 12.95
N ALA A 204 11.29 18.70 12.11
CA ALA A 204 10.04 18.67 11.35
C ALA A 204 8.85 18.20 12.21
N ALA A 205 9.07 17.21 13.07
CA ALA A 205 8.07 16.68 13.99
C ALA A 205 8.72 15.92 15.14
N THR A 206 7.96 15.67 16.20
CA THR A 206 8.38 14.71 17.23
C THR A 206 8.18 13.27 16.76
N PHE A 207 8.82 12.30 17.42
CA PHE A 207 8.61 10.86 17.13
C PHE A 207 7.12 10.47 17.18
N ALA A 208 6.39 10.92 18.20
CA ALA A 208 4.96 10.68 18.34
C ALA A 208 4.10 11.54 17.39
N GLY A 209 4.58 12.73 17.01
CA GLY A 209 3.86 13.65 16.12
C GLY A 209 3.86 13.23 14.66
N ALA A 210 4.87 12.48 14.23
CA ALA A 210 4.93 11.87 12.91
C ALA A 210 5.42 10.43 13.03
N PRO A 211 4.57 9.47 13.48
CA PRO A 211 4.96 8.09 13.76
C PRO A 211 5.47 7.37 12.51
N SER A 212 6.08 6.20 12.71
CA SER A 212 6.71 5.43 11.64
C SER A 212 5.73 5.14 10.52
N LEU A 213 4.43 4.99 10.81
CA LEU A 213 3.34 4.85 9.85
C LEU A 213 3.42 5.83 8.67
N THR A 214 3.90 7.05 8.90
CA THR A 214 3.89 8.17 7.94
C THR A 214 5.12 8.25 7.03
N VAL A 215 6.04 7.28 7.10
CA VAL A 215 7.27 7.21 6.30
C VAL A 215 7.45 5.82 5.67
N ASP A 216 8.25 5.72 4.62
CA ASP A 216 8.55 4.50 3.88
C ASP A 216 9.73 3.70 4.47
N ALA A 217 10.70 4.39 5.08
CA ALA A 217 11.86 3.80 5.75
C ALA A 217 12.35 4.70 6.89
N VAL A 218 13.25 4.15 7.71
CA VAL A 218 13.81 4.83 8.88
C VAL A 218 15.34 4.79 8.84
N ILE A 219 15.99 5.93 9.08
CA ILE A 219 17.45 6.01 9.23
C ILE A 219 17.77 6.60 10.61
N VAL A 220 18.73 6.01 11.30
CA VAL A 220 19.29 6.56 12.54
C VAL A 220 20.77 6.87 12.30
N PRO A 221 21.14 8.16 12.10
CA PRO A 221 22.54 8.57 12.01
C PRO A 221 23.26 8.41 13.35
N CYS A 222 24.60 8.39 13.31
CA CYS A 222 25.42 8.32 14.52
C CYS A 222 25.36 9.65 15.32
N GLY A 223 26.01 9.70 16.48
CA GLY A 223 26.02 10.85 17.38
C GLY A 223 25.84 10.42 18.84
N ASP A 224 25.11 11.21 19.62
CA ASP A 224 24.74 10.87 21.00
C ASP A 224 23.56 9.88 21.06
N ILE A 225 23.83 8.62 20.72
CA ILE A 225 22.82 7.54 20.66
C ILE A 225 22.22 7.21 22.03
N ALA A 226 22.94 7.47 23.13
CA ALA A 226 22.46 7.20 24.48
C ALA A 226 21.16 7.96 24.79
N SER A 227 21.02 9.19 24.27
CA SER A 227 19.79 10.00 24.37
C SER A 227 18.56 9.31 23.73
N LEU A 228 18.76 8.56 22.64
CA LEU A 228 17.69 7.86 21.93
C LEU A 228 17.39 6.49 22.52
N LEU A 229 18.40 5.74 22.97
CA LEU A 229 18.20 4.42 23.59
C LEU A 229 17.34 4.51 24.85
N GLY A 230 17.48 5.60 25.63
CA GLY A 230 16.65 5.87 26.79
C GLY A 230 15.24 6.39 26.47
N ASN A 231 14.91 6.63 25.20
CA ASN A 231 13.65 7.22 24.77
C ASN A 231 12.65 6.15 24.29
N GLY A 232 11.52 6.03 24.99
CA GLY A 232 10.47 5.05 24.66
C GLY A 232 9.88 5.23 23.27
N ASP A 233 9.63 6.48 22.84
CA ASP A 233 9.04 6.76 21.53
C ASP A 233 10.02 6.44 20.39
N ALA A 234 11.31 6.74 20.55
CA ALA A 234 12.34 6.39 19.56
C ALA A 234 12.47 4.87 19.40
N ASN A 235 12.50 4.14 20.53
CA ASN A 235 12.50 2.68 20.55
C ASN A 235 11.24 2.13 19.86
N TYR A 236 10.06 2.64 20.21
CA TYR A 236 8.80 2.20 19.61
C TYR A 236 8.72 2.52 18.11
N TYR A 237 9.28 3.65 17.68
CA TYR A 237 9.33 4.03 16.27
C TYR A 237 10.01 2.95 15.42
N LEU A 238 11.13 2.41 15.91
CA LEU A 238 11.88 1.35 15.23
C LEU A 238 11.13 0.02 15.29
N LEU A 239 10.53 -0.31 16.42
CA LEU A 239 9.70 -1.51 16.60
C LEU A 239 8.49 -1.52 15.63
N GLU A 240 7.77 -0.39 15.54
CA GLU A 240 6.63 -0.21 14.65
C GLU A 240 7.06 -0.28 13.18
N ALA A 241 8.17 0.38 12.80
CA ALA A 241 8.71 0.31 11.45
C ALA A 241 9.13 -1.11 11.07
N TYR A 242 9.78 -1.83 12.00
CA TYR A 242 10.24 -3.19 11.81
C TYR A 242 9.06 -4.15 11.61
N LYS A 243 8.03 -4.05 12.47
CA LYS A 243 6.79 -4.84 12.38
C LYS A 243 6.03 -4.57 11.08
N HIS A 244 6.08 -3.34 10.57
CA HIS A 244 5.49 -2.96 9.28
C HIS A 244 6.40 -3.21 8.07
N LEU A 245 7.45 -4.03 8.23
CA LEU A 245 8.32 -4.51 7.15
C LEU A 245 9.07 -3.38 6.42
N LYS A 246 9.32 -2.25 7.09
CA LYS A 246 10.04 -1.12 6.48
C LYS A 246 11.54 -1.37 6.49
N PRO A 247 12.28 -0.88 5.48
CA PRO A 247 13.73 -0.79 5.56
C PRO A 247 14.13 0.10 6.75
N ILE A 248 15.13 -0.35 7.51
CA ILE A 248 15.71 0.41 8.62
C ILE A 248 17.21 0.47 8.42
N ALA A 249 17.83 1.63 8.63
CA ALA A 249 19.26 1.83 8.45
C ALA A 249 19.90 2.43 9.70
N PHE A 250 21.01 1.84 10.16
CA PHE A 250 21.75 2.24 11.35
C PHE A 250 23.20 2.60 11.01
N ALA A 251 23.59 3.85 11.26
CA ALA A 251 24.98 4.29 11.08
C ALA A 251 25.74 4.33 12.41
N GLY A 252 26.96 3.81 12.45
CA GLY A 252 27.84 3.86 13.61
C GLY A 252 27.22 3.24 14.86
N ASP A 253 27.19 4.01 15.95
CA ASP A 253 26.68 3.55 17.26
C ASP A 253 25.18 3.30 17.26
N ALA A 254 24.42 3.76 16.24
CA ALA A 254 23.00 3.47 16.12
C ALA A 254 22.71 1.97 15.97
N ARG A 255 23.71 1.15 15.62
CA ARG A 255 23.59 -0.32 15.59
C ARG A 255 23.24 -0.90 16.98
N GLN A 256 23.42 -0.15 18.06
CA GLN A 256 22.97 -0.53 19.40
C GLN A 256 21.44 -0.70 19.52
N PHE A 257 20.65 -0.27 18.51
CA PHE A 257 19.21 -0.58 18.42
C PHE A 257 18.90 -2.00 17.93
N LYS A 258 19.87 -2.76 17.38
CA LYS A 258 19.61 -4.12 16.86
C LYS A 258 19.01 -5.09 17.88
N PRO A 259 19.48 -5.14 19.14
CA PRO A 259 18.89 -6.01 20.16
C PRO A 259 17.41 -5.71 20.44
N LEU A 260 16.98 -4.43 20.36
CA LEU A 260 15.58 -4.04 20.50
C LEU A 260 14.69 -4.74 19.46
N LEU A 261 15.20 -4.87 18.23
CA LEU A 261 14.51 -5.52 17.12
C LEU A 261 14.73 -7.04 17.08
N LYS A 262 15.41 -7.62 18.08
CA LYS A 262 15.83 -9.02 18.12
C LYS A 262 16.68 -9.44 16.91
N VAL A 263 17.42 -8.50 16.35
CA VAL A 263 18.35 -8.73 15.23
C VAL A 263 19.72 -9.09 15.79
N ALA A 264 20.29 -10.18 15.31
CA ALA A 264 21.60 -10.66 15.74
C ALA A 264 22.76 -9.78 15.21
N ASP A 265 23.95 -9.93 15.79
CA ASP A 265 25.11 -9.08 15.47
C ASP A 265 25.54 -9.16 13.99
N GLN A 266 25.38 -10.32 13.36
CA GLN A 266 25.64 -10.51 11.93
C GLN A 266 24.65 -9.77 11.00
N GLY A 267 23.60 -9.16 11.55
CA GLY A 267 22.58 -8.44 10.79
C GLY A 267 21.53 -9.35 10.15
N GLU A 268 20.64 -8.75 9.36
CA GLU A 268 19.64 -9.45 8.55
C GLU A 268 19.23 -8.62 7.33
N GLU A 269 18.62 -9.27 6.34
CA GLU A 269 18.04 -8.57 5.19
C GLU A 269 17.04 -7.48 5.62
N GLY A 270 17.15 -6.30 5.01
CA GLY A 270 16.30 -5.16 5.30
C GLY A 270 16.72 -4.29 6.48
N ILE A 271 17.80 -4.66 7.18
CA ILE A 271 18.52 -3.79 8.12
C ILE A 271 19.84 -3.41 7.45
N VAL A 272 19.98 -2.14 7.09
CA VAL A 272 21.22 -1.61 6.53
C VAL A 272 22.10 -1.12 7.67
N GLU A 273 23.37 -1.50 7.68
CA GLU A 273 24.29 -1.10 8.73
C GLU A 273 25.68 -0.78 8.18
N GLY A 274 26.35 0.19 8.79
CA GLY A 274 27.70 0.61 8.42
C GLY A 274 28.32 1.51 9.48
N ASP A 275 29.65 1.61 9.52
CA ASP A 275 30.35 2.51 10.46
C ASP A 275 30.07 3.99 10.18
N SER A 276 29.72 4.30 8.92
CA SER A 276 29.25 5.61 8.48
C SER A 276 28.32 5.52 7.28
N VAL A 277 27.63 6.63 6.98
CA VAL A 277 26.81 6.71 5.78
C VAL A 277 27.69 7.03 4.58
N ASP A 278 27.86 6.04 3.71
CA ASP A 278 28.52 6.16 2.41
C ASP A 278 27.57 5.78 1.25
N ASP A 279 28.11 5.76 0.03
CA ASP A 279 27.35 5.42 -1.17
C ASP A 279 26.80 3.99 -1.14
N ALA A 280 27.55 3.04 -0.56
CA ALA A 280 27.13 1.65 -0.45
C ALA A 280 25.95 1.51 0.51
N PHE A 281 26.02 2.17 1.67
CA PHE A 281 24.94 2.26 2.65
C PHE A 281 23.65 2.79 2.02
N MET A 282 23.73 3.93 1.33
CA MET A 282 22.56 4.54 0.70
C MET A 282 22.02 3.72 -0.47
N THR A 283 22.89 3.07 -1.24
CA THR A 283 22.48 2.18 -2.35
C THR A 283 21.68 1.00 -1.83
N GLN A 284 22.14 0.31 -0.78
CA GLN A 284 21.41 -0.79 -0.16
C GLN A 284 20.02 -0.34 0.34
N LEU A 285 19.93 0.84 0.96
CA LEU A 285 18.64 1.38 1.39
C LEU A 285 17.71 1.68 0.21
N PHE A 286 18.23 2.21 -0.90
CA PHE A 286 17.43 2.49 -2.09
C PHE A 286 16.91 1.23 -2.77
N ASP A 287 17.71 0.17 -2.82
CA ASP A 287 17.26 -1.13 -3.35
C ASP A 287 16.11 -1.68 -2.52
N LEU A 288 16.19 -1.59 -1.19
CA LEU A 288 15.12 -1.99 -0.28
C LEU A 288 13.87 -1.10 -0.40
N LEU A 289 14.04 0.21 -0.56
CA LEU A 289 12.92 1.14 -0.80
C LEU A 289 12.23 0.87 -2.14
N ALA A 290 12.99 0.50 -3.18
CA ALA A 290 12.47 0.13 -4.48
C ALA A 290 11.65 -1.17 -4.42
N ALA A 291 12.05 -2.11 -3.55
CA ALA A 291 11.28 -3.31 -3.23
C ALA A 291 10.05 -3.05 -2.33
N HIS A 292 9.78 -1.79 -1.96
CA HIS A 292 8.70 -1.30 -1.11
C HIS A 292 8.76 -1.74 0.36
N ARG A 293 8.87 -3.04 0.64
CA ARG A 293 8.92 -3.64 1.99
C ARG A 293 9.83 -4.87 1.99
N VAL A 294 10.27 -5.23 3.19
CA VAL A 294 11.12 -6.40 3.46
C VAL A 294 10.24 -7.62 3.73
N TRP A 295 9.67 -8.21 2.68
CA TRP A 295 8.69 -9.31 2.82
C TRP A 295 9.24 -10.54 3.55
N SER A 296 10.55 -10.81 3.42
CA SER A 296 11.24 -11.93 4.10
C SER A 296 11.20 -11.83 5.63
N ARG A 297 10.96 -10.63 6.17
CA ARG A 297 10.83 -10.38 7.62
C ARG A 297 9.48 -10.81 8.20
N SER A 298 8.45 -11.07 7.38
CA SER A 298 7.08 -11.32 7.85
C SER A 298 6.97 -12.43 8.92
N SER A 299 7.81 -13.47 8.83
CA SER A 299 7.85 -14.57 9.80
C SER A 299 8.41 -14.19 11.19
N LYS A 300 9.14 -13.08 11.29
CA LYS A 300 9.77 -12.59 12.53
C LYS A 300 8.89 -11.63 13.31
N THR A 301 8.00 -10.92 12.64
CA THR A 301 7.23 -9.81 13.22
C THR A 301 6.27 -10.25 14.32
N ALA A 302 5.78 -11.50 14.29
CA ALA A 302 4.90 -12.04 15.31
C ALA A 302 5.54 -12.10 16.72
N GLN A 303 6.87 -12.12 16.81
CA GLN A 303 7.60 -12.15 18.09
C GLN A 303 7.94 -10.75 18.61
N ILE A 304 7.62 -9.69 17.87
CA ILE A 304 7.96 -8.30 18.19
C ILE A 304 6.78 -7.67 18.95
N PRO A 305 6.95 -7.28 20.23
CA PRO A 305 5.89 -6.65 21.02
C PRO A 305 5.80 -5.16 20.69
N ALA A 306 5.22 -4.86 19.53
CA ALA A 306 5.00 -3.51 19.01
C ALA A 306 3.52 -3.27 18.68
#